data_AF-A0A285PIX6-F1
#
_entry.id   AF-A0A285PIX6-F1
#
_cell.length_a   1.000
_cell.length_b   1.000
_cell.length_c   1.000
_cell.angle_alpha   90.00
_cell.angle_beta   90.00
_cell.angle_gamma   90.00
#
_symmetry.space_group_name_H-M   'P 1'
#
loop_
_entity.id
_entity.type
_entity.pdbx_description
1 polymer ?
#
loop_
_entity_poly.entity_id
_entity_poly.type
_entity_poly.pdbx_seq_one_letter_code
_entity_poly.pdbx_strand_id
1 'polypeptide(L)' 'MAKAMNVSLTEPLREFVDSQTGENGLFATPSEYLRDLIRRDMEQSEVVNHVLAGLKDIEEGNFSSNSILDIEAEDE' A
#
# COMPACT_ATOMS: atom_id res chain seq x y z
N MET A 1 -3.93 -8.77 18.13
CA MET A 1 -2.73 -9.61 18.37
C MET A 1 -2.02 -9.82 17.04
N ALA A 2 -0.69 -9.66 16.99
CA ALA A 2 0.08 -9.97 15.78
C ALA A 2 0.28 -11.48 15.65
N LYS A 3 0.03 -12.05 14.47
CA LYS A 3 0.27 -13.47 14.17
C LYS A 3 1.55 -13.61 13.36
N ALA A 4 2.43 -14.52 13.75
CA ALA A 4 3.65 -14.81 13.00
C ALA A 4 3.30 -15.52 11.68
N MET A 5 3.96 -15.11 10.60
CA MET A 5 3.85 -15.72 9.28
C MET A 5 5.25 -16.14 8.85
N ASN A 6 5.44 -17.43 8.56
CA ASN A 6 6.70 -17.96 8.05
C ASN A 6 6.61 -18.05 6.53
N VAL A 7 7.60 -17.51 5.83
CA VAL A 7 7.71 -17.55 4.37
C VAL A 7 9.04 -18.17 4.00
N SER A 8 9.01 -19.11 3.05
CA SER A 8 10.21 -19.65 2.43
C SER A 8 10.57 -18.83 1.20
N LEU A 9 11.81 -18.37 1.14
CA LEU A 9 12.35 -17.61 0.02
C LEU A 9 13.36 -18.46 -0.74
N THR A 10 13.43 -18.24 -2.06
CA THR A 10 14.56 -18.71 -2.87
C THR A 10 15.83 -17.95 -2.49
N GLU A 11 16.99 -18.50 -2.81
CA GLU A 11 18.28 -17.88 -2.46
C GLU A 11 18.41 -16.43 -2.97
N PRO A 12 18.05 -16.10 -4.24
CA PRO A 12 18.16 -14.73 -4.72
C PRO A 12 17.26 -13.74 -3.97
N LEU A 13 16.07 -14.19 -3.54
CA LEU A 13 15.15 -13.34 -2.77
C LEU A 13 15.66 -13.13 -1.34
N ARG A 14 16.28 -14.16 -0.75
CA ARG A 14 16.94 -14.05 0.55
C ARG A 14 18.08 -13.04 0.49
N GLU A 15 19.01 -13.20 -0.46
CA GLU A 15 20.16 -12.29 -0.64
C GLU A 15 19.70 -10.84 -0.84
N PHE A 16 18.63 -10.63 -1.60
CA PHE A 16 18.06 -9.30 -1.78
C PHE A 16 17.52 -8.74 -0.46
N VAL A 17 16.74 -9.50 0.31
CA VAL A 17 16.23 -9.08 1.62
C VAL A 17 17.38 -8.78 2.58
N ASP A 18 18.42 -9.62 2.59
CA ASP A 18 19.62 -9.42 3.41
C ASP A 18 20.36 -8.14 2.99
N SER A 19 20.40 -7.78 1.70
CA SER A 19 20.97 -6.48 1.26
C SER A 19 20.19 -5.25 1.75
N GLN A 20 18.89 -5.41 2.02
CA GLN A 20 18.03 -4.34 2.52
C GLN A 20 18.06 -4.24 4.05
N THR A 21 18.66 -5.22 4.74
CA THR A 21 18.61 -5.36 6.19
C THR A 21 20.00 -5.54 6.83
N GLY A 22 20.13 -5.32 8.14
CA GLY A 22 21.42 -5.42 8.85
C GLY A 22 22.15 -4.08 8.99
N GLU A 23 23.45 -4.11 9.30
CA GLU A 23 24.20 -2.89 9.71
C GLU A 23 24.24 -1.78 8.65
N ASN A 24 24.21 -2.14 7.36
CA ASN A 24 24.22 -1.19 6.25
C ASN A 24 22.88 -1.11 5.52
N GLY A 25 21.86 -1.84 5.99
CA GLY A 25 20.52 -1.88 5.41
C GLY A 25 19.65 -0.74 5.91
N LEU A 26 18.55 -0.46 5.20
CA LEU A 26 17.56 0.53 5.63
C LEU A 26 16.72 0.01 6.81
N PHE A 27 16.64 -1.31 6.98
CA PHE A 27 15.81 -1.96 7.98
C PHE A 27 16.66 -2.81 8.95
N ALA A 28 16.27 -2.86 10.22
CA ALA A 28 17.02 -3.61 11.22
C ALA A 28 16.81 -5.13 11.10
N THR A 29 15.65 -5.56 10.59
CA THR A 29 15.31 -6.98 10.46
C THR A 29 14.56 -7.28 9.16
N PRO A 30 14.69 -8.50 8.61
CA PRO A 30 13.89 -8.95 7.46
C PRO A 30 12.38 -8.81 7.66
N SER A 31 11.90 -9.03 8.89
CA SER A 31 10.47 -8.89 9.22
C SER A 31 9.99 -7.45 9.13
N GLU A 32 10.85 -6.49 9.43
CA GLU A 32 10.53 -5.07 9.31
C GLU A 32 10.44 -4.67 7.84
N TYR A 33 11.43 -5.08 7.04
CA TYR A 33 11.42 -4.87 5.60
C TYR A 33 10.18 -5.46 4.94
N LEU A 34 9.83 -6.71 5.26
CA LEU A 34 8.64 -7.36 4.71
C LEU A 34 7.34 -6.66 5.09
N ARG A 35 7.22 -6.17 6.33
CA ARG A 35 6.03 -5.40 6.73
C ARG A 35 5.90 -4.10 5.94
N ASP A 36 7.02 -3.42 5.70
CA ASP A 36 7.03 -2.20 4.91
C ASP A 36 6.70 -2.46 3.44
N LEU A 37 7.27 -3.53 2.87
CA LEU A 37 6.96 -3.98 1.52
C LEU A 37 5.46 -4.27 1.34
N ILE A 38 4.85 -5.00 2.28
CA ILE A 38 3.41 -5.29 2.27
C ILE A 38 2.60 -3.99 2.35
N ARG A 39 3.01 -3.03 3.19
CA ARG A 39 2.31 -1.74 3.28
C ARG A 39 2.34 -0.97 1.97
N ARG A 40 3.50 -0.89 1.31
CA ARG A 40 3.64 -0.24 0.00
C ARG A 40 2.80 -0.92 -1.08
N ASP A 41 2.76 -2.25 -1.07
CA ASP A 41 1.93 -3.04 -1.99
C ASP A 41 0.44 -2.78 -1.75
N MET A 42 0.01 -2.74 -0.49
CA MET A 42 -1.36 -2.36 -0.12
C MET A 42 -1.70 -0.94 -0.60
N GLU A 43 -0.84 0.05 -0.34
CA GLU A 43 -1.06 1.44 -0.76
C GLU A 43 -1.19 1.57 -2.29
N GLN A 44 -0.34 0.87 -3.05
CA GLN A 44 -0.42 0.86 -4.51
C GLN A 44 -1.71 0.20 -5.01
N SER A 45 -2.11 -0.91 -4.39
CA SER A 45 -3.35 -1.61 -4.71
C SER A 45 -4.58 -0.74 -4.41
N GLU A 46 -4.60 -0.04 -3.28
CA GLU A 46 -5.69 0.87 -2.91
C GLU A 46 -5.85 2.00 -3.92
N VAL A 47 -4.75 2.62 -4.39
CA VAL A 47 -4.82 3.66 -5.43
C VAL A 47 -5.46 3.12 -6.70
N VAL A 48 -5.05 1.94 -7.16
CA VAL A 48 -5.65 1.31 -8.34
C VAL A 48 -7.13 1.01 -8.11
N ASN A 49 -7.49 0.48 -6.94
CA ASN A 49 -8.89 0.20 -6.59
C ASN A 49 -9.75 1.46 -6.55
N HIS A 50 -9.24 2.57 -6.00
CA HIS A 50 -9.95 3.86 -5.99
C HIS A 50 -10.18 4.41 -7.40
N VAL A 51 -9.17 4.34 -8.27
CA VAL A 51 -9.31 4.76 -9.66
C VAL A 51 -10.36 3.92 -10.38
N LEU A 52 -10.30 2.59 -10.23
CA LEU A 52 -11.29 1.68 -10.84
C LEU A 52 -12.70 1.91 -10.30
N ALA A 53 -12.84 2.17 -8.99
CA ALA A 53 -14.12 2.51 -8.38
C ALA A 53 -14.69 3.81 -8.97
N GLY A 54 -13.87 4.86 -9.08
CA GLY A 54 -14.31 6.12 -9.68
C GLY A 54 -14.70 5.98 -11.16
N LEU A 55 -14.00 5.17 -11.94
CA LEU A 55 -14.38 4.87 -13.32
C LEU A 55 -15.73 4.15 -13.40
N LYS A 56 -15.98 3.22 -12.49
CA LYS A 56 -17.25 2.52 -12.38
C LYS A 56 -18.39 3.46 -11.97
N ASP A 57 -18.14 4.36 -11.03
CA ASP A 57 -19.12 5.38 -10.61
C ASP A 57 -19.51 6.30 -11.78
N ILE A 58 -18.56 6.64 -12.66
CA ILE A 58 -18.85 7.38 -13.90
C ILE A 58 -19.74 6.58 -14.85
N GLU A 59 -19.46 5.29 -15.05
CA GLU A 59 -20.27 4.41 -15.89
C GLU A 59 -21.71 4.28 -15.36
N GLU A 60 -21.87 4.20 -14.05
CA GLU A 60 -23.16 4.08 -13.38
C GLU A 60 -23.89 5.41 -13.19
N GLY A 61 -23.25 6.54 -13.52
CA GLY A 61 -23.81 7.89 -13.34
C GLY A 61 -23.83 8.37 -11.88
N ASN A 62 -23.08 7.69 -11.01
CA ASN A 62 -22.99 7.95 -9.56
C ASN A 62 -21.88 8.97 -9.24
N PHE A 63 -21.93 10.17 -9.84
CA PHE A 63 -20.99 11.24 -9.51
C PHE A 63 -21.71 12.47 -8.98
N SER A 64 -21.14 13.07 -7.94
CA SER A 64 -21.58 14.39 -7.49
C SER A 64 -21.17 15.45 -8.52
N SER A 65 -22.05 16.43 -8.73
CA SER A 65 -21.73 17.61 -9.56
C SER A 65 -20.83 18.60 -8.81
N ASN A 66 -20.68 18.44 -7.50
CA ASN A 66 -19.81 19.27 -6.67
C ASN A 66 -18.38 18.73 -6.70
N SER A 67 -17.40 19.63 -6.81
CA SER A 67 -16.00 19.27 -6.69
C SER A 67 -15.68 18.84 -5.26
N ILE A 68 -14.65 18.00 -5.07
CA ILE A 68 -14.13 17.65 -3.74
C ILE A 68 -13.73 18.92 -2.96
N LEU A 69 -13.29 19.96 -3.67
CA LEU A 69 -12.93 21.25 -3.09
C LEU A 69 -14.14 22.09 -2.64
N ASP A 70 -15.34 21.77 -3.11
CA ASP A 70 -16.57 22.47 -2.74
C ASP A 70 -17.19 21.90 -1.45
N ILE A 71 -16.84 20.66 -1.07
CA ILE A 71 -17.39 19.95 0.09
C ILE A 71 -16.76 20.44 1.41
N GLU A 72 -15.51 20.93 1.38
CA GLU A 72 -14.84 21.50 2.57
C GLU A 72 -15.38 22.90 2.96
N ALA A 73 -16.20 23.53 2.11
CA ALA A 73 -16.69 24.89 2.33
C ALA A 73 -18.04 24.98 3.08
N GLU A 74 -18.64 23.86 3.47
CA GLU A 74 -19.95 23.84 4.16
C GLU A 74 -19.88 23.71 5.70
N ASP A 75 -18.67 23.59 6.27
CA ASP A 75 -18.46 23.42 7.72
C ASP A 75 -18.01 24.71 8.47
N GLU A 76 -18.19 25.91 7.89
CA GLU A 76 -18.03 27.21 8.59
C GLU A 76 -19.36 27.91 8.91
#